data_AF-A0A945A5W8-F1
#
_entry.id   AF-A0A945A5W8-F1
#
_cell.length_a   1.000
_cell.length_b   1.000
_cell.length_c   1.000
_cell.angle_alpha   90.00
_cell.angle_beta   90.00
_cell.angle_gamma   90.00
#
_symmetry.space_group_name_H-M   'P 1'
#
loop_
_entity.id
_entity.type
_entity.pdbx_description
1 polymer ?
#
loop_
_entity_poly.entity_id
_entity_poly.type
_entity_poly.pdbx_seq_one_letter_code
_entity_poly.pdbx_strand_id
1 'polypeptide(L)' 'MIAPTTEAELSEFLSDVSEPIRIVGGGTRLGLGNSVHAKKSLATSGLSGITLLEPAALTLVVQSGTPLKDVQKALN' A
#
# COMPACT_ATOMS: atom_id res chain seq x y z
N MET A 1 -11.27 7.78 4.75
CA MET A 1 -10.14 6.98 4.23
C MET A 1 -9.96 5.80 5.16
N ILE A 2 -9.78 4.60 4.63
CA ILE A 2 -9.45 3.41 5.44
C ILE A 2 -8.00 2.99 5.21
N ALA A 3 -7.40 2.29 6.16
CA ALA A 3 -6.03 1.77 6.03
C ALA A 3 -5.96 0.36 6.64
N PRO A 4 -6.31 -0.69 5.86
CA PRO A 4 -6.21 -2.08 6.30
C PRO A 4 -4.80 -2.43 6.74
N THR A 5 -4.70 -3.27 7.75
CA THR A 5 -3.44 -3.80 8.28
C THR A 5 -3.19 -5.25 7.88
N THR A 6 -4.21 -5.90 7.30
CA THR A 6 -4.11 -7.26 6.77
C THR A 6 -4.75 -7.37 5.38
N GLU A 7 -4.35 -8.39 4.62
CA GLU A 7 -4.98 -8.69 3.33
C GLU A 7 -6.45 -9.08 3.48
N ALA A 8 -6.83 -9.71 4.60
CA ALA A 8 -8.20 -10.07 4.91
C ALA A 8 -9.09 -8.82 5.07
N GLU A 9 -8.68 -7.87 5.92
CA GLU A 9 -9.38 -6.59 6.10
C GLU A 9 -9.52 -5.81 4.78
N LEU A 10 -8.47 -5.83 3.95
CA LEU A 10 -8.50 -5.23 2.63
C LEU A 10 -9.54 -5.92 1.72
N SER A 11 -9.53 -7.25 1.67
CA SER A 11 -10.45 -8.03 0.83
C SER A 11 -11.90 -7.82 1.23
N GLU A 12 -12.21 -7.88 2.53
CA GLU A 12 -13.55 -7.66 3.06
C GLU A 12 -14.07 -6.26 2.71
N PHE A 13 -13.22 -5.24 2.85
CA PHE A 13 -13.59 -3.89 2.43
C PHE A 13 -13.89 -3.83 0.92
N LEU A 14 -13.04 -4.43 0.08
CA LEU A 14 -13.22 -4.40 -1.37
C LEU A 14 -14.47 -5.17 -1.82
N SER A 15 -14.85 -6.25 -1.14
CA SER A 15 -16.08 -6.99 -1.44
C SER A 15 -17.35 -6.18 -1.14
N ASP A 16 -17.30 -5.29 -0.17
CA ASP A 16 -18.45 -4.47 0.25
C ASP A 16 -18.60 -3.15 -0.53
N VAL A 17 -17.61 -2.82 -1.36
CA VAL A 17 -17.57 -1.54 -2.08
C VAL A 17 -18.35 -1.62 -3.39
N SER A 18 -19.35 -0.76 -3.53
CA SER A 18 -20.19 -0.64 -4.74
C SER A 18 -19.93 0.63 -5.56
N GLU A 19 -19.03 1.51 -5.11
CA GLU A 19 -18.70 2.79 -5.76
C GLU A 19 -17.19 2.88 -6.04
N PRO A 20 -16.75 3.72 -7.00
CA PRO A 20 -15.32 3.92 -7.24
C PRO A 20 -14.56 4.33 -5.97
N ILE A 21 -13.39 3.73 -5.79
CA ILE A 21 -12.48 4.03 -4.69
C ILE A 21 -11.15 4.57 -5.22
N ARG A 22 -10.56 5.50 -4.48
CA ARG A 22 -9.20 5.97 -4.75
C ARG A 22 -8.20 5.15 -3.92
N ILE A 23 -7.30 4.43 -4.57
CA ILE A 23 -6.19 3.75 -3.91
C ILE A 23 -5.05 4.75 -3.71
N VAL A 24 -4.47 4.77 -2.51
CA VAL A 24 -3.41 5.70 -2.11
C VAL A 24 -2.26 4.92 -1.46
N GLY A 25 -1.09 4.95 -2.10
CA GLY A 25 0.16 4.53 -1.46
C GLY A 25 0.72 5.62 -0.55
N GLY A 26 1.97 6.03 -0.77
CA GLY A 26 2.58 7.14 -0.03
C GLY A 26 2.02 8.54 -0.33
N GLY A 27 0.98 8.68 -1.15
CA GLY A 27 0.31 9.96 -1.44
C GLY A 27 1.11 10.97 -2.27
N THR A 28 2.38 10.71 -2.57
CA THR A 28 3.31 11.66 -3.24
C THR A 28 2.93 12.04 -4.67
N ARG A 29 1.98 11.33 -5.28
CA ARG A 29 1.53 11.54 -6.67
C ARG A 29 0.04 11.89 -6.80
N LEU A 30 -0.63 12.27 -5.71
CA LEU A 30 -2.09 12.51 -5.72
C LEU A 30 -2.57 13.61 -6.68
N GLY A 31 -1.69 14.55 -7.02
CA GLY A 31 -1.96 15.65 -7.96
C GLY A 31 -1.52 15.37 -9.40
N LEU A 32 -1.06 14.15 -9.72
CA LEU A 32 -0.61 13.78 -11.05
C LEU A 32 -1.65 12.91 -11.75
N GLY A 33 -1.74 13.05 -13.07
CA GLY A 33 -2.63 12.24 -13.93
C GLY A 33 -4.10 12.70 -13.88
N ASN A 34 -4.99 11.81 -14.33
CA ASN A 34 -6.42 12.09 -14.39
C ASN A 34 -7.05 12.15 -12.99
N SER A 35 -8.03 13.03 -12.80
CA SER A 35 -8.79 13.09 -11.57
C SER A 35 -9.56 11.79 -11.32
N VAL A 36 -9.32 11.15 -10.18
CA VAL A 36 -10.12 10.01 -9.71
C VAL A 36 -11.30 10.55 -8.90
N HIS A 37 -12.51 10.43 -9.45
CA HIS A 37 -13.77 10.77 -8.80
C HIS A 37 -14.23 9.61 -7.90
N ALA A 38 -13.81 9.64 -6.65
CA ALA A 38 -14.15 8.62 -5.66
C ALA A 38 -14.53 9.28 -4.33
N LYS A 39 -15.61 8.80 -3.68
CA LYS A 39 -16.02 9.28 -2.35
C LYS A 39 -15.19 8.70 -1.22
N LYS A 40 -14.65 7.49 -1.43
CA LYS A 40 -13.83 6.76 -0.46
C LYS A 40 -12.41 6.60 -0.99
N SER A 41 -11.45 6.60 -0.05
CA SER A 41 -10.05 6.31 -0.32
C SER A 41 -9.58 5.13 0.53
N LEU A 42 -8.80 4.25 -0.09
CA LEU A 42 -8.11 3.12 0.52
C LEU A 42 -6.62 3.43 0.55
N ALA A 43 -6.03 3.53 1.75
CA ALA A 43 -4.60 3.72 1.93
C ALA A 43 -3.92 2.37 2.18
N THR A 44 -2.82 2.09 1.47
CA THR A 44 -2.04 0.86 1.68
C THR A 44 -1.06 0.97 2.85
N SER A 45 -0.93 2.13 3.48
CA SER A 45 0.06 2.40 4.54
C SER A 45 -0.03 1.49 5.76
N GLY A 46 -1.18 0.85 6.01
CA GLY A 46 -1.34 -0.15 7.07
C GLY A 46 -0.72 -1.52 6.72
N LEU A 47 -0.57 -1.82 5.43
CA LEU A 47 0.13 -3.00 4.91
C LEU A 47 1.62 -2.66 4.77
N SER A 48 2.32 -2.55 5.88
CA SER A 48 3.74 -2.18 5.91
C SER A 48 4.58 -3.26 6.59
N GLY A 49 5.71 -3.59 5.99
CA GLY A 49 6.65 -4.56 6.55
C GLY A 49 7.42 -5.30 5.47
N ILE A 50 8.59 -5.81 5.85
CA ILE A 50 9.41 -6.71 5.03
C ILE A 50 9.01 -8.14 5.40
N THR A 51 8.61 -8.95 4.41
CA THR A 51 8.20 -10.35 4.62
C THR A 51 9.31 -11.34 4.28
N LEU A 52 10.22 -10.97 3.39
CA LEU A 52 11.37 -11.79 3.00
C LEU A 52 12.53 -10.89 2.56
N LEU A 53 13.74 -11.15 3.06
CA LEU A 53 14.98 -10.55 2.59
C LEU A 53 15.98 -11.68 2.32
N GLU A 54 16.43 -11.80 1.07
CA GLU A 54 17.40 -12.82 0.65
C GLU A 54 18.65 -12.14 0.07
N PRO A 55 19.65 -11.80 0.93
CA PRO A 55 20.82 -11.05 0.48
C PRO A 55 21.62 -11.77 -0.60
N ALA A 56 21.72 -13.10 -0.53
CA ALA A 56 22.46 -13.90 -1.52
C ALA A 56 21.80 -13.89 -2.91
N ALA A 57 20.46 -13.73 -2.96
CA ALA A 57 19.70 -13.65 -4.20
C ALA A 57 19.46 -12.21 -4.67
N LEU A 58 19.84 -11.20 -3.87
CA LEU A 58 19.57 -9.78 -4.09
C LEU A 58 18.06 -9.49 -4.26
N THR A 59 17.23 -10.20 -3.50
CA THR A 59 15.76 -10.09 -3.53
C THR A 59 15.20 -9.66 -2.18
N LEU A 60 14.08 -8.94 -2.23
CA LEU A 60 13.33 -8.44 -1.08
C LEU A 60 11.84 -8.47 -1.43
N VAL A 61 11.01 -8.96 -0.51
CA VAL A 61 9.54 -8.90 -0.58
C VAL A 61 9.04 -8.01 0.55
N VAL A 62 8.23 -7.02 0.18
CA VAL A 62 7.66 -6.04 1.12
C VAL A 62 6.17 -5.89 0.88
N GLN A 63 5.45 -5.49 1.92
CA GLN A 63 4.06 -5.09 1.78
C GLN A 63 3.93 -3.73 1.08
N SER A 64 2.80 -3.52 0.41
CA SER A 64 2.58 -2.39 -0.52
C SER A 64 2.61 -0.99 0.10
N GLY A 65 2.46 -0.89 1.42
CA GLY A 65 2.57 0.34 2.22
C GLY A 65 3.95 0.61 2.78
N THR A 66 4.93 -0.29 2.60
CA THR A 66 6.26 -0.18 3.20
C THR A 66 6.98 1.08 2.70
N PRO A 67 7.32 2.03 3.60
CA PRO A 67 8.04 3.23 3.22
C PRO A 67 9.43 2.92 2.65
N LEU A 68 9.84 3.66 1.61
CA LEU A 68 11.16 3.50 0.99
C LEU A 68 12.30 3.68 2.01
N LYS A 69 12.13 4.58 3.00
CA LYS A 69 13.11 4.78 4.08
C LYS A 69 13.36 3.50 4.91
N ASP A 70 12.32 2.69 5.11
CA ASP A 70 12.41 1.49 5.93
C ASP A 70 13.05 0.34 5.12
N VAL A 71 12.76 0.29 3.81
CA VAL A 71 13.49 -0.57 2.86
C VAL A 71 14.97 -0.23 2.85
N GLN A 72 15.34 1.04 2.70
CA GLN A 72 16.74 1.48 2.69
C GLN A 72 17.45 1.10 3.98
N LYS A 73 16.80 1.27 5.14
CA LYS A 73 17.36 0.88 6.44
C LYS A 73 17.66 -0.62 6.54
N ALA A 74 16.87 -1.48 5.89
CA ALA A 74 17.08 -2.93 5.91
C ALA A 74 18.19 -3.41 4.96
N LEU A 75 18.60 -2.57 4.00
CA LEU A 75 19.64 -2.88 3.00
C LEU A 75 21.00 -2.25 3.32
N ASN A 76 21.06 -1.37 4.31
CA ASN A 76 22.28 -0.73 4.82
C ASN A 76 22.91 -1.55 5.95
#